data_AF-A0A1X0Q7X4-F1
#
_entry.id   AF-A0A1X0Q7X4-F1
#
_cell.length_a   1.000
_cell.length_b   1.000
_cell.length_c   1.000
_cell.angle_alpha   90.00
_cell.angle_beta   90.00
_cell.angle_gamma   90.00
#
_symmetry.space_group_name_H-M   'P 1'
#
loop_
_entity.id
_entity.type
_entity.pdbx_description
1 polymer ?
#
loop_
_entity_poly.entity_id
_entity_poly.type
_entity_poly.pdbx_seq_one_letter_code
_entity_poly.pdbx_strand_id
1 'polypeptide(L)'
;MTKFNFEEFSNLVNKTSVLLNETERNKDQEIRLKGNIKALKYIIKNIDDMKLKEQADNILTSLLENKVCTTEINITQTKKNDEMETLVDENILKDSKSLRKITEEFNQSLKRDRNILDKISENYKENIKESTKNITETTESVYVSTYLFYITVIFIVCYFIIRI
;
A
#
# COMPACT_ATOMS: atom_id res chain seq x y z
N MET A 1 -3.52 17.17 -16.26
CA MET A 1 -4.67 17.84 -15.64
C MET A 1 -5.92 17.15 -16.18
N THR A 2 -6.39 16.12 -15.49
CA THR A 2 -7.61 15.38 -15.88
C THR A 2 -8.79 16.28 -15.58
N LYS A 3 -9.48 16.77 -16.63
CA LYS A 3 -10.71 17.54 -16.46
C LYS A 3 -11.71 16.69 -15.68
N PHE A 4 -12.29 17.28 -14.63
CA PHE A 4 -13.36 16.63 -13.86
C PHE A 4 -14.51 16.26 -14.80
N ASN A 5 -14.81 14.96 -14.89
CA ASN A 5 -15.93 14.44 -15.68
C ASN A 5 -17.15 14.26 -14.77
N PHE A 6 -18.09 15.20 -14.85
CA PHE A 6 -19.30 15.19 -14.04
C PHE A 6 -20.20 13.98 -14.34
N GLU A 7 -20.18 13.47 -15.58
CA GLU A 7 -20.98 12.31 -15.99
C GLU A 7 -20.47 11.03 -15.33
N GLU A 8 -19.14 10.85 -15.27
CA GLU A 8 -18.52 9.72 -14.54
C GLU A 8 -18.79 9.79 -13.04
N PHE A 9 -18.72 10.99 -12.46
CA PHE A 9 -19.04 11.22 -11.05
C PHE A 9 -20.50 10.87 -10.76
N SER A 10 -21.45 11.39 -11.55
CA SER A 10 -22.88 11.12 -11.39
C SER A 10 -23.21 9.63 -11.55
N ASN A 11 -22.62 8.96 -12.54
CA ASN A 11 -22.78 7.52 -12.73
C ASN A 11 -22.27 6.70 -11.54
N LEU A 12 -21.15 7.12 -10.94
CA LEU A 12 -20.61 6.45 -9.76
C LEU A 12 -21.47 6.71 -8.51
N VAL A 13 -21.99 7.92 -8.34
CA VAL A 13 -22.95 8.27 -7.27
C VAL A 13 -24.21 7.40 -7.39
N ASN A 14 -24.79 7.28 -8.59
CA ASN A 14 -25.98 6.46 -8.83
C ASN A 14 -25.72 4.97 -8.51
N LYS A 15 -24.62 4.40 -9.01
CA LYS A 15 -24.23 3.01 -8.70
C LYS A 15 -24.05 2.79 -7.20
N THR A 16 -23.48 3.77 -6.51
CA THR A 16 -23.25 3.71 -5.05
C THR A 16 -24.57 3.81 -4.28
N SER A 17 -25.50 4.67 -4.73
CA SER A 17 -26.82 4.82 -4.12
C SER A 17 -27.66 3.54 -4.25
N VAL A 18 -27.64 2.90 -5.42
CA VAL A 18 -28.32 1.59 -5.63
C VAL A 18 -27.78 0.55 -4.65
N LEU A 19 -26.45 0.42 -4.55
CA LEU A 19 -25.81 -0.51 -3.60
C LEU A 19 -26.05 -0.16 -2.12
N LEU A 20 -26.33 1.11 -1.81
CA LEU A 20 -26.61 1.55 -0.45
C LEU A 20 -28.04 1.22 -0.02
N ASN A 21 -28.98 1.28 -0.98
CA ASN A 21 -30.40 1.01 -0.79
C ASN A 21 -30.75 -0.49 -0.79
N GLU A 22 -29.81 -1.38 -1.12
CA GLU A 22 -29.98 -2.82 -1.00
C GLU A 22 -30.01 -3.24 0.49
N THR A 23 -31.14 -3.83 0.91
CA THR A 23 -31.42 -4.30 2.28
C THR A 23 -30.58 -5.51 2.68
N GLU A 24 -30.17 -6.34 1.71
CA GLU A 24 -29.26 -7.47 1.92
C GLU A 24 -28.03 -7.31 1.02
N ARG A 25 -26.86 -7.18 1.65
CA ARG A 25 -25.57 -7.01 0.95
C ARG A 25 -24.68 -8.22 1.17
N ASN A 26 -24.25 -8.83 0.08
CA ASN A 26 -23.18 -9.82 0.10
C ASN A 26 -21.82 -9.15 0.37
N LYS A 27 -20.83 -9.92 0.84
CA LYS A 27 -19.46 -9.43 1.10
C LYS A 27 -18.86 -8.69 -0.09
N ASP A 28 -19.14 -9.16 -1.30
CA ASP A 28 -18.67 -8.53 -2.54
C ASP A 28 -19.32 -7.16 -2.80
N GLN A 29 -20.62 -7.01 -2.48
CA GLN A 29 -21.32 -5.72 -2.57
C GLN A 29 -20.79 -4.73 -1.53
N GLU A 30 -20.46 -5.19 -0.33
CA GLU A 30 -19.86 -4.36 0.72
C GLU A 30 -18.46 -3.85 0.33
N ILE A 31 -17.63 -4.70 -0.28
CA ILE A 31 -16.31 -4.32 -0.80
C ILE A 31 -16.46 -3.31 -1.95
N ARG A 32 -17.39 -3.55 -2.89
CA ARG A 32 -17.67 -2.62 -4.00
C ARG A 32 -18.17 -1.26 -3.49
N LEU A 33 -19.04 -1.25 -2.49
CA LEU A 33 -19.54 -0.03 -1.87
C LEU A 33 -18.40 0.78 -1.24
N LYS A 34 -17.54 0.14 -0.44
CA LYS A 34 -16.36 0.78 0.16
C LYS A 34 -15.41 1.31 -0.92
N GLY A 35 -15.22 0.55 -1.99
CA GLY A 35 -14.42 0.97 -3.16
C GLY A 35 -15.00 2.21 -3.84
N ASN A 36 -16.30 2.22 -4.11
CA ASN A 36 -16.97 3.34 -4.77
C ASN A 36 -16.95 4.62 -3.91
N ILE A 37 -17.19 4.51 -2.59
CA ILE A 37 -17.10 5.65 -1.67
C ILE A 37 -15.67 6.22 -1.68
N LYS A 38 -14.65 5.36 -1.68
CA LYS A 38 -13.25 5.80 -1.73
C LYS A 38 -12.90 6.47 -3.06
N ALA A 39 -13.43 5.96 -4.17
CA ALA A 39 -13.28 6.56 -5.49
C ALA A 39 -13.96 7.93 -5.59
N LEU A 40 -15.20 8.08 -5.07
CA LEU A 40 -15.89 9.36 -5.00
C LEU A 40 -15.10 10.40 -4.19
N LYS A 41 -14.59 10.02 -3.01
CA LYS A 41 -13.71 10.90 -2.20
C LYS A 41 -12.44 11.32 -2.96
N TYR A 42 -11.85 10.40 -3.72
CA TYR A 42 -10.67 10.70 -4.52
C TYR A 42 -10.97 11.67 -5.67
N ILE A 43 -12.09 11.47 -6.36
CA ILE A 43 -12.55 12.37 -7.42
C ILE A 43 -12.77 13.77 -6.86
N ILE A 44 -13.50 13.90 -5.74
CA ILE A 44 -13.78 15.18 -5.08
C ILE A 44 -12.48 15.89 -4.65
N LYS A 45 -11.51 15.14 -4.13
CA LYS A 45 -10.21 15.71 -3.71
C LYS A 45 -9.43 16.33 -4.87
N ASN A 46 -9.60 15.80 -6.08
CA ASN A 46 -8.89 16.24 -7.28
C ASN A 46 -9.67 17.31 -8.08
N ILE A 47 -10.79 17.81 -7.56
CA ILE A 47 -11.49 18.95 -8.16
C ILE A 47 -10.75 20.23 -7.74
N ASP A 48 -10.22 20.95 -8.73
CA ASP A 48 -9.53 22.23 -8.52
C ASP A 48 -10.50 23.39 -8.25
N ASP A 49 -11.73 23.31 -8.78
CA ASP A 49 -12.79 24.30 -8.54
C ASP A 49 -13.44 24.09 -7.17
N MET A 50 -13.24 25.06 -6.28
CA MET A 50 -13.72 25.02 -4.90
C MET A 50 -15.25 24.91 -4.80
N LYS A 51 -16.02 25.51 -5.73
CA LYS A 51 -17.49 25.44 -5.73
C LYS A 51 -17.99 24.06 -6.14
N LEU A 52 -17.40 23.50 -7.20
CA LEU A 52 -17.73 22.15 -7.66
C LEU A 52 -17.33 21.09 -6.63
N LYS A 53 -16.21 21.31 -5.94
CA LYS A 53 -15.74 20.45 -4.86
C LYS A 53 -16.72 20.40 -3.70
N GLU A 54 -17.19 21.56 -3.23
CA GLU A 54 -18.18 21.67 -2.15
C GLU A 54 -19.51 21.01 -2.54
N GLN A 55 -19.98 21.21 -3.76
CA GLN A 55 -21.19 20.55 -4.27
C GLN A 55 -21.05 19.03 -4.31
N ALA A 56 -19.92 18.52 -4.81
CA ALA A 56 -19.67 17.10 -4.90
C ALA A 56 -19.52 16.44 -3.50
N ASP A 57 -18.95 17.18 -2.53
CA ASP A 57 -18.84 16.73 -1.14
C ASP A 57 -20.20 16.69 -0.42
N ASN A 58 -21.07 17.67 -0.69
CA ASN A 58 -22.46 17.67 -0.22
C ASN A 58 -23.24 16.48 -0.79
N ILE A 59 -23.05 16.16 -2.07
CA ILE A 59 -23.68 14.99 -2.71
C ILE A 59 -23.22 13.69 -2.03
N LEU A 60 -21.91 13.53 -1.80
CA LEU A 60 -21.38 12.34 -1.13
C LEU A 60 -21.88 12.21 0.31
N THR A 61 -21.94 13.32 1.04
CA THR A 61 -22.42 13.36 2.44
C THR A 61 -23.90 12.98 2.51
N SER A 62 -24.73 13.55 1.63
CA SER A 62 -26.15 13.21 1.54
C SER A 62 -26.39 11.74 1.19
N LEU A 63 -25.55 11.17 0.33
CA LEU A 63 -25.58 9.76 -0.03
C LEU A 63 -25.24 8.88 1.18
N LEU A 64 -24.21 9.21 1.96
CA LEU A 64 -23.80 8.41 3.13
C LEU A 64 -24.77 8.49 4.30
N GLU A 65 -25.48 9.62 4.46
CA GLU A 65 -26.51 9.79 5.49
C GLU A 65 -27.81 9.05 5.18
N ASN A 66 -27.90 8.35 4.03
CA ASN A 66 -29.09 7.61 3.60
C ASN A 66 -30.35 8.49 3.53
N LYS A 67 -30.18 9.81 3.43
CA LYS A 67 -31.25 10.73 3.05
C LYS A 67 -31.47 10.52 1.57
N VAL A 68 -32.59 9.89 1.22
CA VAL A 68 -33.03 9.63 -0.15
C VAL A 68 -32.76 10.87 -1.01
N CYS A 69 -31.72 10.82 -1.83
CA CYS A 69 -31.41 11.88 -2.80
C CYS A 69 -32.39 11.73 -3.96
N THR A 70 -33.64 12.09 -3.70
CA THR A 70 -34.64 12.40 -4.73
C THR A 70 -34.60 13.91 -4.88
N THR A 71 -33.65 14.43 -5.63
CA THR A 71 -33.75 15.82 -6.04
C THR A 71 -32.95 16.05 -7.31
N GLU A 72 -33.69 16.15 -8.41
CA GLU A 72 -33.36 17.03 -9.51
C GLU A 72 -32.83 18.36 -8.93
N ILE A 73 -31.66 18.77 -9.42
CA ILE A 73 -30.92 19.92 -8.93
C ILE A 73 -31.72 21.18 -9.24
N ASN A 74 -32.54 21.64 -8.29
CA ASN A 74 -33.09 22.99 -8.29
C ASN A 74 -32.18 23.89 -7.46
N ILE A 75 -31.40 24.70 -8.18
CA ILE A 75 -30.54 25.74 -7.64
C ILE A 75 -31.43 26.72 -6.87
N THR A 76 -31.37 26.68 -5.54
CA THR A 76 -31.81 27.82 -4.74
C THR A 76 -30.78 28.06 -3.65
N GLN A 77 -30.09 29.19 -3.78
CA GLN A 77 -29.15 29.71 -2.80
C GLN A 77 -29.88 29.94 -1.47
N THR A 78 -29.37 29.36 -0.38
CA THR A 78 -29.87 29.70 0.96
C THR A 78 -28.73 30.14 1.87
N LYS A 79 -28.97 31.34 2.41
CA LYS A 79 -28.23 32.16 3.37
C LYS A 79 -27.29 31.43 4.34
N LYS A 80 -26.11 32.05 4.50
CA LYS A 80 -25.16 31.88 5.61
C LYS A 80 -25.88 31.82 6.96
N ASN A 81 -25.54 30.82 7.76
CA ASN A 81 -25.94 30.69 9.15
C ASN A 81 -24.65 30.60 10.00
N ASP A 82 -24.39 31.64 10.80
CA ASP A 82 -23.16 31.81 11.59
C ASP A 82 -23.04 30.84 12.80
N GLU A 83 -24.03 29.97 13.02
CA GLU A 83 -23.97 28.92 14.06
C GLU A 83 -23.22 27.64 13.63
N MET A 84 -22.89 27.51 12.34
CA MET A 84 -22.22 26.31 11.81
C MET A 84 -20.69 26.38 11.89
N GLU A 85 -20.12 27.57 12.12
CA GLU A 85 -18.67 27.81 12.15
C GLU A 85 -18.01 27.24 13.41
N THR A 86 -18.71 27.23 14.55
CA THR A 86 -18.17 26.72 15.83
C THR A 86 -18.10 25.20 15.91
N LEU A 87 -19.06 24.48 15.31
CA LEU A 87 -19.07 23.01 15.23
C LEU A 87 -18.07 22.47 14.20
N VAL A 88 -17.76 23.23 13.15
CA VAL A 88 -16.75 22.87 12.16
C VAL A 88 -15.35 22.99 12.77
N ASP A 89 -15.08 24.03 13.57
CA ASP A 89 -13.79 24.23 14.24
C ASP A 89 -13.48 23.14 15.29
N GLU A 90 -14.46 22.71 16.10
CA GLU A 90 -14.24 21.63 17.07
C GLU A 90 -13.94 20.28 16.39
N ASN A 91 -14.62 19.98 15.28
CA ASN A 91 -14.38 18.75 14.53
C ASN A 91 -13.03 18.77 13.80
N ILE A 92 -12.65 19.90 13.21
CA ILE A 92 -11.32 20.08 12.60
C ILE A 92 -10.21 19.93 13.65
N LEU A 93 -10.41 20.47 14.85
CA LEU A 93 -9.44 20.36 15.94
C LEU A 93 -9.30 18.91 16.42
N LYS A 94 -10.42 18.17 16.51
CA LYS A 94 -10.44 16.76 16.89
C LYS A 94 -9.76 15.88 15.84
N ASP A 95 -10.04 16.12 14.57
CA ASP A 95 -9.41 15.40 13.46
C ASP A 95 -7.92 15.71 13.36
N SER A 96 -7.51 16.96 13.60
CA SER A 96 -6.09 17.35 13.64
C SER A 96 -5.32 16.65 14.77
N LYS A 97 -5.93 16.50 15.95
CA LYS A 97 -5.34 15.73 17.06
C LYS A 97 -5.23 14.25 16.72
N SER A 98 -6.25 13.67 16.09
CA SER A 98 -6.23 12.28 15.63
C SER A 98 -5.14 12.06 14.58
N LEU A 99 -5.03 12.96 13.60
CA LEU A 99 -4.02 12.91 12.55
C LEU A 99 -2.60 13.00 13.11
N ARG A 100 -2.39 13.86 14.12
CA ARG A 100 -1.10 13.97 14.82
C ARG A 100 -0.74 12.66 15.52
N LYS A 101 -1.70 12.04 16.22
CA LYS A 101 -1.50 10.74 16.88
C LYS A 101 -1.15 9.64 15.88
N ILE A 102 -1.88 9.56 14.76
CA ILE A 102 -1.60 8.60 13.68
C ILE A 102 -0.21 8.84 13.09
N THR A 103 0.20 10.10 12.92
CA THR A 103 1.53 10.46 12.40
C THR A 103 2.64 10.06 13.38
N GLU A 104 2.43 10.25 14.68
CA GLU A 104 3.36 9.82 15.73
C GLU A 104 3.50 8.29 15.76
N GLU A 105 2.39 7.56 15.74
CA GLU A 105 2.38 6.08 15.70
C GLU A 105 3.06 5.55 14.43
N PHE A 106 2.80 6.18 13.28
CA PHE A 106 3.45 5.83 12.01
C PHE A 106 4.97 6.06 12.06
N ASN A 107 5.41 7.21 12.58
CA ASN A 107 6.84 7.51 12.72
C ASN A 107 7.53 6.55 13.70
N GLN A 108 6.86 6.15 14.79
CA GLN A 108 7.36 5.10 15.68
C GLN A 108 7.42 3.74 15.00
N SER A 109 6.48 3.40 14.12
CA SER A 109 6.53 2.18 13.31
C SER A 109 7.75 2.19 12.39
N LEU A 110 7.97 3.30 11.65
CA LEU A 110 9.14 3.43 10.77
C LEU A 110 10.47 3.29 11.51
N LYS A 111 10.56 3.85 12.74
CA LYS A 111 11.75 3.66 13.59
C LYS A 111 11.96 2.20 13.98
N ARG A 112 10.89 1.46 14.30
CA ARG A 112 10.97 0.02 14.61
C ARG A 112 11.40 -0.78 13.38
N ASP A 113 10.80 -0.50 12.23
CA ASP A 113 11.11 -1.19 10.98
C ASP A 113 12.57 -0.96 10.57
N ARG A 114 13.08 0.27 10.75
CA ARG A 114 14.50 0.57 10.55
C ARG A 114 15.41 -0.24 11.47
N ASN A 115 15.10 -0.32 12.76
CA ASN A 115 15.89 -1.15 13.69
C ASN A 115 15.86 -2.64 13.33
N ILE A 116 14.74 -3.14 12.80
CA ILE A 116 14.64 -4.53 12.31
C ILE A 116 15.53 -4.72 11.07
N LEU A 117 15.49 -3.78 10.12
CA LEU A 117 16.34 -3.82 8.93
C LEU A 117 17.83 -3.78 9.28
N ASP A 118 18.21 -2.95 10.26
CA ASP A 118 19.60 -2.86 10.72
C ASP A 118 20.05 -4.21 11.32
N LYS A 119 19.21 -4.85 12.14
CA LYS A 119 19.47 -6.21 12.67
C LYS A 119 19.55 -7.28 11.58
N ILE A 120 18.65 -7.25 10.59
CA ILE A 120 18.68 -8.19 9.46
C ILE A 120 19.97 -7.99 8.65
N SER A 121 20.37 -6.74 8.41
CA SER A 121 21.60 -6.40 7.71
C SER A 121 22.84 -6.90 8.47
N GLU A 122 22.91 -6.72 9.79
CA GLU A 122 23.99 -7.26 10.62
C GLU A 122 24.03 -8.79 10.55
N ASN A 123 22.91 -9.48 10.78
CA ASN A 123 22.83 -10.94 10.69
C ASN A 123 23.21 -11.46 9.30
N TYR A 124 22.80 -10.77 8.23
CA TYR A 124 23.14 -11.14 6.87
C TYR A 124 24.64 -10.98 6.59
N LYS A 125 25.27 -9.90 7.08
CA LYS A 125 26.72 -9.71 6.99
C LYS A 125 27.49 -10.78 7.78
N GLU A 126 27.04 -11.11 8.98
CA GLU A 126 27.64 -12.19 9.78
C GLU A 126 27.51 -13.54 9.08
N ASN A 127 26.32 -13.89 8.59
CA ASN A 127 26.09 -15.13 7.86
C ASN A 127 26.92 -15.23 6.58
N ILE A 128 27.06 -14.15 5.79
CA ILE A 128 27.93 -14.15 4.62
C ILE A 128 29.39 -14.36 5.03
N LYS A 129 29.84 -13.68 6.08
CA LYS A 129 31.22 -13.79 6.57
C LYS A 129 31.52 -15.21 7.06
N GLU A 130 30.61 -15.81 7.81
CA GLU A 130 30.72 -17.18 8.30
C GLU A 130 30.65 -18.20 7.15
N SER A 131 29.72 -18.02 6.21
CA SER A 131 29.61 -18.88 5.03
C SER A 131 30.85 -18.80 4.15
N THR A 132 31.41 -17.60 3.94
CA THR A 132 32.66 -17.41 3.21
C THR A 132 33.81 -18.11 3.92
N LYS A 133 33.90 -17.96 5.25
CA LYS A 133 34.93 -18.63 6.07
C LYS A 133 34.84 -20.16 5.95
N ASN A 134 33.63 -20.72 6.08
CA ASN A 134 33.39 -22.15 5.98
C ASN A 134 33.70 -22.70 4.57
N ILE A 135 33.38 -21.94 3.51
CA ILE A 135 33.75 -22.30 2.13
C ILE A 135 35.28 -22.28 1.97
N THR A 136 35.96 -21.25 2.47
CA THR A 136 37.43 -21.15 2.38
C THR A 136 38.15 -22.28 3.13
N GLU A 137 37.65 -22.67 4.31
CA GLU A 137 38.18 -23.81 5.07
C GLU A 137 37.92 -25.15 4.34
N THR A 138 36.81 -25.27 3.59
CA THR A 138 36.52 -26.47 2.78
C THR A 138 37.42 -26.59 1.54
N THR A 139 37.88 -25.46 0.99
CA THR A 139 38.88 -25.42 -0.11
C THR A 139 40.30 -25.81 0.30
N GLU A 140 40.62 -25.99 1.59
CA GLU A 140 41.91 -26.60 1.97
C GLU A 140 41.98 -28.11 1.68
N SER A 141 40.86 -28.75 1.29
CA SER A 141 40.79 -30.16 0.87
C SER A 141 41.35 -30.45 -0.55
N VAL A 142 41.98 -29.48 -1.20
CA VAL A 142 42.52 -29.56 -2.58
C VAL A 142 43.65 -30.60 -2.75
N TYR A 143 44.15 -31.21 -1.68
CA TYR A 143 45.12 -32.31 -1.76
C TYR A 143 44.60 -33.54 -2.53
N VAL A 144 43.29 -33.80 -2.52
CA VAL A 144 42.71 -34.99 -3.18
C VAL A 144 42.92 -34.96 -4.70
N SER A 145 42.83 -33.78 -5.33
CA SER A 145 43.09 -33.61 -6.77
C SER A 145 44.53 -33.95 -7.12
N THR A 146 45.47 -33.50 -6.29
CA THR A 146 46.91 -33.77 -6.47
C THR A 146 47.22 -35.27 -6.36
N TYR A 147 46.60 -35.98 -5.41
CA TYR A 147 46.76 -37.44 -5.28
C TYR A 147 46.20 -38.20 -6.49
N LEU A 148 45.03 -37.82 -7.01
CA LEU A 148 44.46 -38.42 -8.21
C LEU A 148 45.36 -38.21 -9.45
N PHE A 149 45.99 -37.04 -9.56
CA PHE A 149 46.96 -36.77 -10.62
C PHE A 149 48.16 -37.73 -10.54
N TYR A 150 48.75 -37.92 -9.35
CA TYR A 150 49.86 -38.86 -9.16
C TYR A 150 49.47 -40.30 -9.50
N ILE A 151 48.29 -40.76 -9.06
CA ILE A 151 47.79 -42.11 -9.39
C ILE A 151 47.66 -42.28 -10.91
N THR A 152 47.15 -41.27 -11.60
CA THR A 152 46.98 -41.30 -13.06
C THR A 152 48.33 -41.36 -13.78
N VAL A 153 49.31 -40.56 -13.35
CA VAL A 153 50.67 -40.58 -13.90
C VAL A 153 51.34 -41.93 -13.69
N ILE A 154 51.25 -42.50 -12.48
CA ILE A 154 51.78 -43.84 -12.17
C ILE A 154 51.12 -44.89 -13.08
N PHE A 155 49.79 -44.82 -13.25
CA PHE A 155 49.06 -45.76 -14.10
C PHE A 155 49.54 -45.69 -15.57
N ILE A 156 49.74 -44.48 -16.10
CA ILE A 156 50.26 -44.28 -17.46
C ILE A 156 51.67 -44.87 -17.59
N VAL A 157 52.56 -44.60 -16.64
CA VAL A 157 53.93 -45.13 -16.65
C VAL A 157 53.93 -46.67 -16.61
N CYS A 158 53.15 -47.28 -15.70
CA CYS A 158 53.01 -48.73 -15.61
C CYS A 158 52.44 -49.34 -16.90
N TYR A 159 51.44 -48.70 -17.51
CA TYR A 159 50.87 -49.16 -18.78
C TYR A 159 51.92 -49.22 -19.90
N PHE A 160 52.78 -48.20 -20.01
CA PHE A 160 53.85 -48.19 -21.00
C PHE A 160 54.94 -49.23 -20.71
N ILE A 161 55.29 -49.48 -19.44
CA ILE A 161 56.26 -50.52 -19.07
C ILE A 161 55.75 -51.92 -19.41
N ILE A 162 54.47 -52.21 -19.14
CA ILE A 162 53.87 -53.53 -19.43
C ILE A 162 53.70 -53.76 -20.93
N ARG A 163 53.49 -52.69 -21.71
CA ARG A 163 53.27 -52.77 -23.16
C ARG A 163 54.56 -52.90 -23.96
N ILE A 164 55.70 -52.50 -23.41
CA ILE A 164 57.05 -52.69 -23.96
C ILE A 164 57.50 -54.14 -23.73
#